data_AF-A0A530K198-F1
#
_entry.id   AF-A0A530K198-F1
#
_cell.length_a   1.000
_cell.length_b   1.000
_cell.length_c   1.000
_cell.angle_alpha   90.00
_cell.angle_beta   90.00
_cell.angle_gamma   90.00
#
_symmetry.space_group_name_H-M   'P 1'
#
loop_
_entity.id
_entity.type
_entity.pdbx_description
1 polymer ?
#
loop_
_entity_poly.entity_id
_entity_poly.type
_entity_poly.pdbx_seq_one_letter_code
_entity_poly.pdbx_strand_id
1 'polypeptide(L)'
;PQPVTEFPKAGPFADLAPPTEVAVSRQVLAEPTPDIVERTWAALADGTPLVTGLKKGKGTLVLFHVTPEATWSNLPISGSFVEMLRRIVQLSRNQGAAIANAEAAAASLAPYRMIAADGSLVPPTPDARPLVPGAGALPVTFENPPGLYGSETGVFAHNLLEADSTLAPLSRPQITVPVTSVQYAFDESRNLKGALVAAALVLMLLDTLAVFWMGGLFSRRPRRAGAVATTAAVLIALGALFGHADLARADDAKPGDEVAIEAISKTRIAYVLTGVPGDDSISRAGLEGLTRFLIEKTALEPGAPAGVDISKDELSFYPLIYWPIDPAAPMPSQAAIARIDAYMQQGGTVLFDTRDQFANGIGADSTSPATERLRDILGNLNVPPLEPVPSDHVLTKSFFILPEFPGRFAGSPLWVEASLDASNAENRPVRTGDGVSPIMITANDFAGAWAVDENGDPLLPTVPADPMQRVYALRAGVNIMMYMLTGNYKSDQVHVPILLERLGQ
;
A
#
# COMPACT_ATOMS: atom_id res chain seq x y z
N PRO A 1 -26.55 -3.76 -13.42
CA PRO A 1 -26.14 -2.62 -12.57
C PRO A 1 -27.04 -2.54 -11.33
N GLN A 2 -26.42 -2.52 -10.15
CA GLN A 2 -27.09 -2.43 -8.87
C GLN A 2 -26.93 -1.03 -8.28
N PRO A 3 -28.01 -0.40 -7.78
CA PRO A 3 -27.89 0.84 -7.04
C PRO A 3 -27.33 0.60 -5.63
N VAL A 4 -26.79 1.66 -5.04
CA VAL A 4 -26.37 1.65 -3.63
C VAL A 4 -27.62 1.77 -2.76
N THR A 5 -27.69 0.97 -1.69
CA THR A 5 -28.79 1.04 -0.72
C THR A 5 -28.55 2.14 0.31
N GLU A 6 -29.50 2.35 1.22
CA GLU A 6 -29.31 3.26 2.34
C GLU A 6 -28.10 2.86 3.18
N PHE A 7 -27.31 3.86 3.62
CA PHE A 7 -26.19 3.58 4.49
C PHE A 7 -26.68 3.03 5.84
N PRO A 8 -26.01 2.02 6.42
CA PRO A 8 -26.34 1.52 7.74
C PRO A 8 -26.34 2.64 8.78
N LYS A 9 -27.34 2.63 9.68
CA LYS A 9 -27.44 3.60 10.78
C LYS A 9 -26.27 3.55 11.76
N ALA A 10 -25.56 2.41 11.80
CA ALA A 10 -24.33 2.22 12.54
C ALA A 10 -23.18 2.18 11.55
N GLY A 11 -22.31 3.20 11.55
CA GLY A 11 -21.15 3.24 10.68
C GLY A 11 -20.69 4.66 10.37
N PRO A 12 -19.53 4.82 9.71
CA PRO A 12 -19.01 6.14 9.39
C PRO A 12 -19.92 6.93 8.43
N PHE A 13 -20.64 6.25 7.54
CA PHE A 13 -21.49 6.88 6.52
C PHE A 13 -22.94 7.10 6.93
N ALA A 14 -23.31 6.85 8.19
CA ALA A 14 -24.70 6.90 8.67
C ALA A 14 -25.42 8.24 8.42
N ASP A 15 -24.65 9.34 8.41
CA ASP A 15 -25.18 10.70 8.23
C ASP A 15 -25.20 11.16 6.76
N LEU A 16 -24.68 10.35 5.83
CA LEU A 16 -24.64 10.68 4.42
C LEU A 16 -25.97 10.37 3.72
N ALA A 17 -26.35 11.21 2.77
CA ALA A 17 -27.48 10.91 1.90
C ALA A 17 -27.13 9.70 1.01
N PRO A 18 -28.03 8.70 0.88
CA PRO A 18 -27.80 7.58 -0.02
C PRO A 18 -27.62 8.06 -1.47
N PRO A 19 -26.55 7.65 -2.16
CA PRO A 19 -26.33 8.07 -3.55
C PRO A 19 -27.39 7.45 -4.46
N THR A 20 -28.16 8.30 -5.13
CA THR A 20 -29.18 7.87 -6.11
C THR A 20 -28.62 7.83 -7.53
N GLU A 21 -27.49 8.50 -7.75
CA GLU A 21 -26.78 8.64 -9.01
C GLU A 21 -25.75 7.51 -9.26
N VAL A 22 -25.46 6.71 -8.23
CA VAL A 22 -24.42 5.66 -8.31
C VAL A 22 -25.01 4.32 -8.77
N ALA A 23 -24.40 3.75 -9.81
CA ALA A 23 -24.71 2.44 -10.34
C ALA A 23 -23.45 1.58 -10.41
N VAL A 24 -23.50 0.41 -9.78
CA VAL A 24 -22.41 -0.57 -9.74
C VAL A 24 -22.69 -1.69 -10.73
N SER A 25 -21.82 -1.85 -11.72
CA SER A 25 -21.96 -2.87 -12.76
C SER A 25 -21.10 -4.10 -12.50
N ARG A 26 -19.96 -3.93 -11.83
CA ARG A 26 -19.03 -4.99 -11.42
C ARG A 26 -18.47 -4.68 -10.04
N GLN A 27 -18.15 -5.73 -9.28
CA GLN A 27 -17.51 -5.61 -7.98
C GLN A 27 -16.65 -6.83 -7.66
N VAL A 28 -15.71 -6.65 -6.75
CA VAL A 28 -15.06 -7.75 -6.05
C VAL A 28 -16.02 -8.23 -4.95
N LEU A 29 -16.24 -9.54 -4.85
CA LEU A 29 -17.08 -10.07 -3.77
C LEU A 29 -16.24 -10.31 -2.53
N ALA A 30 -16.72 -9.82 -1.39
CA ALA A 30 -16.17 -10.19 -0.10
C ALA A 30 -16.45 -11.66 0.20
N GLU A 31 -15.49 -12.35 0.81
CA GLU A 31 -15.71 -13.69 1.33
C GLU A 31 -16.79 -13.66 2.43
N PRO A 32 -17.78 -14.57 2.41
CA PRO A 32 -18.85 -14.59 3.37
C PRO A 32 -18.34 -15.10 4.72
N THR A 33 -17.99 -14.17 5.62
CA THR A 33 -17.67 -14.44 7.01
C THR A 33 -18.82 -13.99 7.94
N PRO A 34 -18.99 -14.58 9.14
CA PRO A 34 -20.08 -14.21 10.05
C PRO A 34 -20.08 -12.71 10.45
N ASP A 35 -18.92 -12.08 10.44
CA ASP A 35 -18.71 -10.68 10.80
C ASP A 35 -18.77 -9.72 9.61
N ILE A 36 -19.05 -10.20 8.39
CA ILE A 36 -19.11 -9.36 7.19
C ILE A 36 -20.16 -8.26 7.31
N VAL A 37 -21.28 -8.54 7.99
CA VAL A 37 -22.37 -7.59 8.21
C VAL A 37 -21.88 -6.42 9.08
N GLU A 38 -21.15 -6.70 10.15
CA GLU A 38 -20.59 -5.68 11.04
C GLU A 38 -19.49 -4.86 10.36
N ARG A 39 -18.75 -5.49 9.44
CA ARG A 39 -17.69 -4.84 8.65
C ARG A 39 -18.25 -4.01 7.49
N THR A 40 -19.51 -4.18 7.11
CA THR A 40 -20.09 -3.50 5.93
C THR A 40 -20.51 -2.07 6.28
N TRP A 41 -19.87 -1.10 5.64
CA TRP A 41 -20.17 0.34 5.80
C TRP A 41 -21.11 0.86 4.72
N ALA A 42 -21.15 0.22 3.56
CA ALA A 42 -22.10 0.51 2.48
C ALA A 42 -22.41 -0.79 1.74
N ALA A 43 -23.66 -0.96 1.32
CA ALA A 43 -24.12 -2.15 0.59
C ALA A 43 -24.88 -1.75 -0.67
N LEU A 44 -25.00 -2.70 -1.59
CA LEU A 44 -25.87 -2.59 -2.76
C LEU A 44 -27.30 -3.01 -2.42
N ALA A 45 -28.23 -2.73 -3.34
CA ALA A 45 -29.65 -3.10 -3.17
C ALA A 45 -29.89 -4.61 -3.03
N ASP A 46 -28.96 -5.45 -3.49
CA ASP A 46 -28.98 -6.91 -3.32
C ASP A 46 -28.37 -7.38 -1.98
N GLY A 47 -27.92 -6.45 -1.13
CA GLY A 47 -27.31 -6.74 0.17
C GLY A 47 -25.82 -7.07 0.12
N THR A 48 -25.20 -7.07 -1.07
CA THR A 48 -23.76 -7.31 -1.18
C THR A 48 -22.95 -6.10 -0.67
N PRO A 49 -21.83 -6.31 0.04
CA PRO A 49 -21.00 -5.21 0.55
C PRO A 49 -20.34 -4.43 -0.59
N LEU A 50 -20.53 -3.11 -0.60
CA LEU A 50 -19.86 -2.17 -1.50
C LEU A 50 -18.60 -1.56 -0.85
N VAL A 51 -18.68 -1.26 0.45
CA VAL A 51 -17.54 -0.78 1.24
C VAL A 51 -17.48 -1.54 2.55
N THR A 52 -16.31 -2.08 2.85
CA THR A 52 -16.04 -2.78 4.12
C THR A 52 -14.91 -2.13 4.88
N GLY A 53 -15.03 -2.06 6.20
CA GLY A 53 -13.99 -1.55 7.10
C GLY A 53 -13.61 -2.56 8.18
N LEU A 54 -12.31 -2.65 8.48
CA LEU A 54 -11.76 -3.52 9.50
C LEU A 54 -10.75 -2.74 10.36
N LYS A 55 -10.91 -2.75 11.68
CA LYS A 55 -9.87 -2.28 12.60
C LYS A 55 -8.75 -3.33 12.67
N LYS A 56 -7.51 -2.93 12.38
CA LYS A 56 -6.31 -3.77 12.49
C LYS A 56 -5.24 -3.04 13.28
N GLY A 57 -4.97 -3.51 14.49
CA GLY A 57 -4.08 -2.84 15.44
C GLY A 57 -4.61 -1.44 15.78
N LYS A 58 -3.74 -0.42 15.63
CA LYS A 58 -4.11 0.99 15.83
C LYS A 58 -4.76 1.65 14.59
N GLY A 59 -4.86 0.92 13.47
CA GLY A 59 -5.35 1.45 12.20
C GLY A 59 -6.73 0.91 11.80
N THR A 60 -7.32 1.54 10.79
CA THR A 60 -8.54 1.05 10.13
C THR A 60 -8.26 0.82 8.65
N LEU A 61 -8.48 -0.39 8.18
CA LEU A 61 -8.43 -0.77 6.77
C LEU A 61 -9.81 -0.55 6.16
N VAL A 62 -9.89 0.14 5.03
CA VAL A 62 -11.13 0.40 4.31
C VAL A 62 -10.97 -0.08 2.88
N LEU A 63 -11.87 -0.95 2.44
CA LEU A 63 -11.88 -1.50 1.08
C LEU A 63 -13.16 -1.07 0.37
N PHE A 64 -13.01 -0.45 -0.79
CA PHE A 64 -14.08 -0.27 -1.75
C PHE A 64 -14.04 -1.48 -2.70
N HIS A 65 -15.17 -2.17 -2.84
CA HIS A 65 -15.29 -3.37 -3.67
C HIS A 65 -15.41 -3.07 -5.17
N VAL A 66 -14.97 -1.89 -5.60
CA VAL A 66 -14.96 -1.41 -6.98
C VAL A 66 -13.59 -0.84 -7.34
N THR A 67 -13.26 -0.77 -8.62
CA THR A 67 -12.03 -0.14 -9.09
C THR A 67 -12.11 1.40 -8.92
N PRO A 68 -10.96 2.10 -8.88
CA PRO A 68 -10.92 3.56 -8.91
C PRO A 68 -11.33 4.14 -10.29
N GLU A 69 -11.45 3.30 -11.31
CA GLU A 69 -11.89 3.68 -12.65
C GLU A 69 -13.42 3.63 -12.77
N ALA A 70 -13.97 4.49 -13.63
CA ALA A 70 -15.41 4.51 -13.92
C ALA A 70 -15.92 3.34 -14.79
N THR A 71 -15.15 2.26 -14.93
CA THR A 71 -15.48 1.09 -15.76
C THR A 71 -16.38 0.09 -15.03
N TRP A 72 -16.19 -0.07 -13.71
CA TRP A 72 -16.99 -1.00 -12.89
C TRP A 72 -18.16 -0.32 -12.18
N SER A 73 -17.99 0.95 -11.83
CA SER A 73 -18.95 1.78 -11.12
C SER A 73 -18.69 3.25 -11.43
N ASN A 74 -19.73 4.07 -11.48
CA ASN A 74 -19.58 5.53 -11.53
C ASN A 74 -19.38 6.16 -10.14
N LEU A 75 -19.27 5.36 -9.06
CA LEU A 75 -18.96 5.84 -7.71
C LEU A 75 -17.69 6.72 -7.67
N PRO A 76 -16.53 6.34 -8.24
CA PRO A 76 -15.30 7.13 -8.09
C PRO A 76 -15.38 8.57 -8.63
N ILE A 77 -16.35 8.84 -9.53
CA ILE A 77 -16.58 10.17 -10.12
C ILE A 77 -17.82 10.87 -9.55
N SER A 78 -18.49 10.29 -8.54
CA SER A 78 -19.69 10.86 -7.94
C SER A 78 -19.36 11.82 -6.78
N GLY A 79 -20.29 12.73 -6.48
CA GLY A 79 -20.19 13.61 -5.32
C GLY A 79 -20.19 12.81 -4.01
N SER A 80 -20.99 11.75 -3.93
CA SER A 80 -21.07 10.89 -2.76
C SER A 80 -19.75 10.21 -2.41
N PHE A 81 -18.92 9.87 -3.41
CA PHE A 81 -17.58 9.33 -3.14
C PHE A 81 -16.66 10.34 -2.46
N VAL A 82 -16.74 11.62 -2.84
CA VAL A 82 -16.01 12.70 -2.16
C VAL A 82 -16.43 12.80 -0.69
N GLU A 83 -17.72 12.74 -0.40
CA GLU A 83 -18.22 12.78 0.98
C GLU A 83 -17.80 11.54 1.79
N MET A 84 -17.84 10.34 1.19
CA MET A 84 -17.34 9.11 1.80
C MET A 84 -15.85 9.23 2.14
N LEU A 85 -15.02 9.73 1.22
CA LEU A 85 -13.60 9.95 1.45
C LEU A 85 -13.35 10.98 2.57
N ARG A 86 -14.07 12.10 2.59
CA ARG A 86 -13.99 13.08 3.68
C ARG A 86 -14.28 12.45 5.03
N ARG A 87 -15.30 11.58 5.09
CA ARG A 87 -15.68 10.90 6.33
C ARG A 87 -14.63 9.88 6.78
N ILE A 88 -14.00 9.17 5.85
CA ILE A 88 -12.86 8.29 6.14
C ILE A 88 -11.67 9.10 6.68
N VAL A 89 -11.36 10.26 6.09
CA VAL A 89 -10.29 11.14 6.55
C VAL A 89 -10.56 11.69 7.95
N GLN A 90 -11.82 12.07 8.25
CA GLN A 90 -12.22 12.46 9.60
C GLN A 90 -12.03 11.33 10.61
N LEU A 91 -12.35 10.08 10.24
CA LEU A 91 -12.12 8.91 11.09
C LEU A 91 -10.63 8.75 11.44
N SER A 92 -9.73 9.01 10.49
CA SER A 92 -8.28 8.95 10.69
C SER A 92 -7.76 10.07 11.59
N ARG A 93 -8.25 11.31 11.42
CA ARG A 93 -7.79 12.48 12.18
C ARG A 93 -8.34 12.54 13.60
N ASN A 94 -9.55 12.04 13.82
CA ASN A 94 -10.19 11.97 15.14
C ASN A 94 -9.59 10.88 16.05
N GLN A 95 -8.67 10.03 15.55
CA GLN A 95 -7.98 9.00 16.34
C GLN A 95 -6.66 9.49 16.97
N GLY A 96 -6.48 10.80 17.19
CA GLY A 96 -5.40 11.33 18.05
C GLY A 96 -4.00 11.31 17.43
N ALA A 97 -3.88 11.22 16.10
CA ALA A 97 -2.59 11.15 15.41
C ALA A 97 -1.79 12.47 15.36
N ALA A 98 -2.26 13.55 15.98
CA ALA A 98 -1.44 14.75 16.18
C ALA A 98 -0.37 14.55 17.27
N ILE A 99 -0.49 13.52 18.12
CA ILE A 99 0.42 13.27 19.25
C ILE A 99 1.54 12.26 18.87
N ALA A 100 1.41 11.52 17.75
CA ALA A 100 2.26 10.36 17.45
C ALA A 100 3.46 10.62 16.51
N ASN A 101 3.55 11.78 15.85
CA ASN A 101 4.69 12.13 15.00
C ASN A 101 5.53 13.24 15.65
N ALA A 102 6.43 12.85 16.55
CA ALA A 102 7.36 13.77 17.21
C ALA A 102 8.48 14.31 16.28
N GLU A 103 8.60 13.79 15.05
CA GLU A 103 9.63 14.19 14.07
C GLU A 103 9.11 15.06 12.91
N ALA A 104 7.80 15.18 12.72
CA ALA A 104 7.24 16.19 11.84
C ALA A 104 6.98 17.43 12.68
N ALA A 105 7.72 18.53 12.43
CA ALA A 105 7.59 19.80 13.14
C ALA A 105 6.12 20.08 13.50
N ALA A 106 5.82 20.13 14.80
CA ALA A 106 4.47 20.19 15.35
C ALA A 106 3.65 21.26 14.62
N ALA A 107 2.77 20.82 13.72
CA ALA A 107 1.97 21.74 12.92
C ALA A 107 1.00 22.47 13.84
N SER A 108 1.19 23.79 13.97
CA SER A 108 0.32 24.66 14.73
C SER A 108 -1.10 24.66 14.13
N LEU A 109 -2.09 24.26 14.93
CA LEU A 109 -3.49 24.14 14.52
C LEU A 109 -4.23 25.44 14.84
N ALA A 110 -4.75 26.11 13.82
CA ALA A 110 -5.48 27.36 14.00
C ALA A 110 -6.83 27.15 14.74
N PRO A 111 -7.30 28.10 15.55
CA PRO A 111 -8.65 28.10 16.10
C PRO A 111 -9.71 28.01 14.99
N TYR A 112 -10.62 27.04 15.05
CA TYR A 112 -11.69 26.89 14.05
C TYR A 112 -13.08 27.15 14.62
N ARG A 113 -13.44 26.54 15.76
CA ARG A 113 -14.67 26.83 16.52
C ARG A 113 -14.43 26.67 18.02
N MET A 114 -15.04 27.49 18.85
CA MET A 114 -14.90 27.43 20.32
C MET A 114 -16.21 27.10 21.00
N ILE A 115 -16.12 26.46 22.16
CA ILE A 115 -17.27 26.20 23.01
C ILE A 115 -17.55 27.47 23.82
N ALA A 116 -18.72 28.07 23.59
CA ALA A 116 -19.23 29.18 24.40
C ALA A 116 -19.71 28.68 25.78
N ALA A 117 -19.95 29.62 26.70
CA ALA A 117 -20.37 29.30 28.07
C ALA A 117 -21.70 28.52 28.17
N ASP A 118 -22.52 28.57 27.11
CA ASP A 118 -23.77 27.83 26.96
C ASP A 118 -23.59 26.45 26.30
N GLY A 119 -22.36 26.07 25.96
CA GLY A 119 -22.02 24.81 25.30
C GLY A 119 -22.12 24.85 23.77
N SER A 120 -22.49 25.98 23.16
CA SER A 120 -22.62 26.10 21.71
C SER A 120 -21.26 26.30 21.02
N LEU A 121 -21.14 25.85 19.75
CA LEU A 121 -19.92 26.05 18.94
C LEU A 121 -19.98 27.38 18.18
N VAL A 122 -19.21 28.35 18.63
CA VAL A 122 -19.11 29.72 18.08
C VAL A 122 -17.79 29.93 17.32
N PRO A 123 -17.68 30.98 16.47
CA PRO A 123 -16.41 31.37 15.88
C PRO A 123 -15.34 31.67 16.94
N PRO A 124 -14.04 31.52 16.61
CA PRO A 124 -12.96 31.79 17.55
C PRO A 124 -12.99 33.23 18.08
N THR A 125 -12.72 33.38 19.37
CA THR A 125 -12.52 34.70 19.98
C THR A 125 -11.17 35.29 19.55
N PRO A 126 -10.99 36.62 19.59
CA PRO A 126 -9.71 37.25 19.26
C PRO A 126 -8.53 36.79 20.12
N ASP A 127 -8.82 36.32 21.33
CA ASP A 127 -7.82 35.84 22.30
C ASP A 127 -7.41 34.38 22.08
N ALA A 128 -8.16 33.63 21.25
CA ALA A 128 -7.85 32.23 20.97
C ALA A 128 -6.58 32.13 20.12
N ARG A 129 -5.57 31.46 20.65
CA ARG A 129 -4.29 31.21 19.98
C ARG A 129 -4.26 29.82 19.34
N PRO A 130 -3.46 29.64 18.28
CA PRO A 130 -3.21 28.34 17.70
C PRO A 130 -2.73 27.31 18.74
N LEU A 131 -3.20 26.08 18.58
CA LEU A 131 -2.84 24.96 19.44
C LEU A 131 -1.66 24.22 18.82
N VAL A 132 -0.60 23.98 19.59
CA VAL A 132 0.55 23.19 19.16
C VAL A 132 0.49 21.83 19.86
N PRO A 133 0.11 20.75 19.16
CA PRO A 133 0.07 19.42 19.77
C PRO A 133 1.48 18.97 20.15
N GLY A 134 1.67 18.57 21.42
CA GLY A 134 2.91 17.97 21.92
C GLY A 134 2.67 16.55 22.43
N ALA A 135 3.73 15.87 22.88
CA ALA A 135 3.66 14.49 23.38
C ALA A 135 2.93 14.33 24.74
N GLY A 136 2.36 15.41 25.30
CA GLY A 136 1.72 15.43 26.62
C GLY A 136 0.29 15.94 26.60
N ALA A 137 -0.36 15.95 27.77
CA ALA A 137 -1.70 16.50 27.93
C ALA A 137 -1.72 17.99 27.57
N LEU A 138 -2.67 18.39 26.73
CA LEU A 138 -2.86 19.78 26.33
C LEU A 138 -3.82 20.43 27.35
N PRO A 139 -3.36 21.41 28.15
CA PRO A 139 -4.23 22.06 29.11
C PRO A 139 -5.25 22.96 28.40
N VAL A 140 -6.47 23.01 28.91
CA VAL A 140 -7.47 24.00 28.52
C VAL A 140 -7.16 25.31 29.23
N THR A 141 -6.81 26.34 28.46
CA THR A 141 -6.43 27.66 28.99
C THR A 141 -7.25 28.76 28.34
N PHE A 142 -7.13 30.00 28.82
CA PHE A 142 -7.78 31.13 28.19
C PHE A 142 -7.25 31.39 26.76
N GLU A 143 -5.96 31.14 26.53
CA GLU A 143 -5.35 31.26 25.20
C GLU A 143 -5.64 30.03 24.31
N ASN A 144 -5.87 28.86 24.90
CA ASN A 144 -6.30 27.64 24.20
C ASN A 144 -7.63 27.13 24.76
N PRO A 145 -8.75 27.83 24.48
CA PRO A 145 -10.07 27.44 24.96
C PRO A 145 -10.55 26.11 24.36
N PRO A 146 -11.51 25.43 24.99
CA PRO A 146 -12.01 24.17 24.48
C PRO A 146 -12.79 24.40 23.17
N GLY A 147 -12.57 23.52 22.19
CA GLY A 147 -13.11 23.74 20.84
C GLY A 147 -12.47 22.85 19.78
N LEU A 148 -12.73 23.20 18.53
CA LEU A 148 -12.19 22.57 17.32
C LEU A 148 -11.06 23.43 16.76
N TYR A 149 -9.90 22.80 16.54
CA TYR A 149 -8.70 23.44 15.98
C TYR A 149 -8.30 22.78 14.66
N GLY A 150 -7.86 23.54 13.66
CA GLY A 150 -7.46 23.04 12.35
C GLY A 150 -8.13 23.78 11.21
N SER A 151 -8.67 23.03 10.25
CA SER A 151 -9.39 23.60 9.10
C SER A 151 -10.71 22.87 8.86
N GLU A 152 -11.50 23.37 7.91
CA GLU A 152 -12.75 22.74 7.48
C GLU A 152 -12.57 21.28 7.01
N THR A 153 -11.38 20.94 6.50
CA THR A 153 -11.05 19.59 6.01
C THR A 153 -10.57 18.62 7.11
N GLY A 154 -10.37 19.12 8.33
CA GLY A 154 -9.88 18.32 9.44
C GLY A 154 -9.70 19.15 10.69
N VAL A 155 -10.42 18.75 11.73
CA VAL A 155 -10.41 19.39 13.04
C VAL A 155 -9.86 18.44 14.09
N PHE A 156 -9.15 19.00 15.06
CA PHE A 156 -8.74 18.39 16.30
C PHE A 156 -9.65 18.90 17.41
N ALA A 157 -10.23 17.98 18.18
CA ALA A 157 -11.10 18.33 19.31
C ALA A 157 -10.26 18.54 20.57
N HIS A 158 -10.19 19.79 21.03
CA HIS A 158 -9.64 20.16 22.33
C HIS A 158 -10.76 20.17 23.35
N ASN A 159 -10.94 19.04 24.05
CA ASN A 159 -12.08 18.83 24.92
C ASN A 159 -11.92 19.55 26.26
N LEU A 160 -13.02 20.10 26.78
CA LEU A 160 -13.05 20.73 28.11
C LEU A 160 -12.83 19.71 29.25
N LEU A 161 -13.37 18.50 29.07
CA LEU A 161 -13.33 17.41 30.03
C LEU A 161 -12.50 16.25 29.49
N GLU A 162 -11.85 15.52 30.40
CA GLU A 162 -11.18 14.26 30.07
C GLU A 162 -12.20 13.14 29.87
N ALA A 163 -11.79 12.07 29.17
CA ALA A 163 -12.69 10.98 28.79
C ALA A 163 -13.27 10.20 29.99
N ASP A 164 -12.62 10.25 31.15
CA ASP A 164 -13.01 9.63 32.41
C ASP A 164 -13.70 10.59 33.39
N SER A 165 -13.97 11.84 32.97
CA SER A 165 -14.65 12.84 33.79
C SER A 165 -16.10 12.44 34.09
N THR A 166 -16.49 12.51 35.37
CA THR A 166 -17.86 12.19 35.82
C THR A 166 -18.61 13.45 36.26
N LEU A 167 -19.84 13.64 35.77
CA LEU A 167 -20.70 14.75 36.17
C LEU A 167 -21.45 14.39 37.45
N ALA A 168 -21.04 14.96 38.59
CA ALA A 168 -21.73 14.78 39.85
C ALA A 168 -23.01 15.66 39.92
N PRO A 169 -24.14 15.14 40.45
CA PRO A 169 -25.33 15.96 40.68
C PRO A 169 -25.03 17.14 41.61
N LEU A 170 -25.60 18.30 41.30
CA LEU A 170 -25.50 19.47 42.16
C LEU A 170 -26.18 19.18 43.51
N SER A 171 -25.42 19.16 44.61
CA SER A 171 -25.98 19.03 45.95
C SER A 171 -26.69 20.34 46.33
N ARG A 172 -27.96 20.24 46.76
CA ARG A 172 -28.71 21.42 47.21
C ARG A 172 -28.07 21.93 48.50
N PRO A 173 -27.61 23.20 48.57
CA PRO A 173 -27.13 23.76 49.82
C PRO A 173 -28.28 23.79 50.84
N GLN A 174 -27.99 23.39 52.09
CA GLN A 174 -28.94 23.49 53.20
C GLN A 174 -28.99 24.93 53.67
N ILE A 175 -29.77 25.76 52.98
CA ILE A 175 -30.03 27.15 53.34
C ILE A 175 -31.45 27.28 53.89
N THR A 176 -31.61 28.10 54.92
CA THR A 176 -32.89 28.36 55.62
C THR A 176 -33.91 29.12 54.77
N VAL A 177 -33.54 29.51 53.54
CA VAL A 177 -34.40 30.26 52.61
C VAL A 177 -35.10 29.28 51.67
N PRO A 178 -36.40 29.43 51.38
CA PRO A 178 -37.11 28.57 50.45
C PRO A 178 -36.49 28.64 49.04
N VAL A 179 -35.98 27.50 48.56
CA VAL A 179 -35.44 27.34 47.20
C VAL A 179 -36.51 26.77 46.29
N THR A 180 -36.84 27.46 45.20
CA THR A 180 -37.75 26.97 44.16
C THR A 180 -36.96 26.45 42.96
N SER A 181 -37.31 25.28 42.46
CA SER A 181 -36.76 24.75 41.21
C SER A 181 -37.62 25.22 40.05
N VAL A 182 -37.03 26.02 39.15
CA VAL A 182 -37.67 26.38 37.88
C VAL A 182 -37.03 25.52 36.79
N GLN A 183 -37.85 24.85 35.97
CA GLN A 183 -37.34 24.16 34.79
C GLN A 183 -36.88 25.19 33.77
N TYR A 184 -35.73 24.96 33.13
CA TYR A 184 -35.24 25.80 32.05
C TYR A 184 -36.22 25.70 30.88
N ALA A 185 -37.05 26.72 30.68
CA ALA A 185 -38.00 26.75 29.58
C ALA A 185 -37.23 26.97 28.28
N PHE A 186 -37.08 25.90 27.49
CA PHE A 186 -36.66 26.05 26.10
C PHE A 186 -37.80 26.73 25.30
N ASP A 187 -37.41 27.66 24.46
CA ASP A 187 -38.26 28.48 23.59
C ASP A 187 -39.08 27.58 22.62
N GLU A 188 -40.36 27.32 22.93
CA GLU A 188 -41.28 26.56 22.07
C GLU A 188 -41.76 27.42 20.87
N SER A 189 -40.84 27.81 19.99
CA SER A 189 -41.21 28.44 18.73
C SER A 189 -41.72 27.39 17.73
N ARG A 190 -42.95 27.53 17.25
CA ARG A 190 -43.55 26.63 16.24
C ARG A 190 -43.25 27.14 14.82
N ASN A 191 -42.68 26.27 13.98
CA ASN A 191 -42.33 26.61 12.60
C ASN A 191 -43.57 26.61 11.68
N LEU A 192 -44.04 27.80 11.30
CA LEU A 192 -45.21 28.01 10.43
C LEU A 192 -44.86 28.19 8.93
N LYS A 193 -43.57 28.14 8.57
CA LYS A 193 -43.10 28.40 7.20
C LYS A 193 -43.72 27.44 6.18
N GLY A 194 -43.80 26.15 6.51
CA GLY A 194 -44.35 25.13 5.61
C GLY A 194 -45.82 25.36 5.28
N ALA A 195 -46.64 25.67 6.29
CA ALA A 195 -48.07 25.92 6.11
C ALA A 195 -48.33 27.18 5.26
N LEU A 196 -47.56 28.25 5.46
CA LEU A 196 -47.70 29.50 4.70
C LEU A 196 -47.25 29.35 3.24
N VAL A 197 -46.18 28.61 2.97
CA VAL A 197 -45.71 28.35 1.59
C VAL A 197 -46.70 27.47 0.83
N ALA A 198 -47.27 26.45 1.47
CA ALA A 198 -48.30 25.61 0.86
C ALA A 198 -49.55 26.43 0.47
N ALA A 199 -49.99 27.35 1.35
CA ALA A 199 -51.11 28.23 1.05
C ALA A 199 -50.82 29.15 -0.16
N ALA A 200 -49.60 29.69 -0.27
CA ALA A 200 -49.21 30.53 -1.40
C ALA A 200 -49.21 29.76 -2.74
N LEU A 201 -48.75 28.51 -2.76
CA LEU A 201 -48.75 27.67 -3.96
C LEU A 201 -50.17 27.33 -4.44
N VAL A 202 -51.10 27.08 -3.51
CA VAL A 202 -52.51 26.82 -3.84
C VAL A 202 -53.15 28.04 -4.49
N LEU A 203 -52.90 29.24 -3.95
CA LEU A 203 -53.42 30.48 -4.52
C LEU A 203 -52.87 30.73 -5.93
N MET A 204 -51.58 30.46 -6.16
CA MET A 204 -50.96 30.58 -7.48
C MET A 204 -51.57 29.60 -8.50
N LEU A 205 -51.82 28.35 -8.09
CA LEU A 205 -52.50 27.35 -8.92
C LEU A 205 -53.90 27.80 -9.32
N LEU A 206 -54.67 28.35 -8.38
CA LEU A 206 -56.01 28.86 -8.66
C LEU A 206 -55.99 30.05 -9.62
N ASP A 207 -55.02 30.96 -9.46
CA ASP A 207 -54.84 32.10 -10.36
C ASP A 207 -54.49 31.65 -11.79
N THR A 208 -53.58 30.68 -11.94
CA THR A 208 -53.25 30.12 -13.26
C THR A 208 -54.45 29.43 -13.92
N LEU A 209 -55.26 28.70 -13.15
CA LEU A 209 -56.50 28.10 -13.68
C LEU A 209 -57.50 29.16 -14.15
N ALA A 210 -57.62 30.27 -13.42
CA ALA A 210 -58.48 31.38 -13.81
C ALA A 210 -57.99 32.04 -15.12
N VAL A 211 -56.68 32.23 -15.27
CA VAL A 211 -56.07 32.76 -16.51
C VAL A 211 -56.29 31.80 -17.68
N PHE A 212 -56.11 30.49 -17.48
CA PHE A 212 -56.39 29.49 -18.53
C PHE A 212 -57.86 29.46 -18.94
N TRP A 213 -58.77 29.67 -17.99
CA TRP A 213 -60.20 29.73 -18.28
C TRP A 213 -60.57 31.00 -19.07
N MET A 214 -59.98 32.15 -18.73
CA MET A 214 -60.15 33.40 -19.48
C MET A 214 -59.48 33.36 -20.86
N GLY A 215 -58.40 32.58 -21.02
CA GLY A 215 -57.62 32.44 -22.25
C GLY A 215 -58.28 31.64 -23.38
N GLY A 216 -59.53 31.19 -23.22
CA GLY A 216 -60.29 30.61 -24.33
C GLY A 216 -59.78 29.25 -24.83
N LEU A 217 -59.32 28.38 -23.93
CA LEU A 217 -58.71 27.07 -24.23
C LEU A 217 -59.71 25.97 -24.67
N PHE A 218 -60.74 26.32 -25.46
CA PHE A 218 -61.65 25.34 -26.09
C PHE A 218 -62.02 25.64 -27.55
N SER A 219 -61.18 26.38 -28.31
CA SER A 219 -61.32 26.44 -29.78
C SER A 219 -60.19 25.69 -30.48
N ARG A 220 -60.54 24.55 -31.10
CA ARG A 220 -59.65 23.71 -31.91
C ARG A 220 -59.50 24.26 -33.33
N ARG A 221 -58.25 24.36 -33.84
CA ARG A 221 -57.80 23.58 -35.02
C ARG A 221 -56.29 23.73 -35.30
N PRO A 222 -55.61 22.67 -35.79
CA PRO A 222 -54.18 22.66 -36.06
C PRO A 222 -53.87 22.93 -37.54
N ARG A 223 -52.65 23.42 -37.84
CA ARG A 223 -52.06 23.30 -39.19
C ARG A 223 -50.55 23.10 -39.13
N ARG A 224 -50.09 22.23 -40.02
CA ARG A 224 -48.79 21.58 -40.17
C ARG A 224 -47.67 22.51 -40.72
N ALA A 225 -46.43 22.06 -40.52
CA ALA A 225 -45.42 21.70 -41.56
C ALA A 225 -44.06 22.43 -41.50
N GLY A 226 -43.01 21.69 -41.86
CA GLY A 226 -41.67 22.16 -42.29
C GLY A 226 -40.54 21.60 -41.41
N ALA A 227 -39.87 20.51 -41.81
CA ALA A 227 -38.60 20.47 -42.58
C ALA A 227 -37.42 21.10 -41.78
N VAL A 228 -36.28 20.44 -41.58
CA VAL A 228 -35.20 20.32 -42.57
C VAL A 228 -34.19 19.24 -42.12
N ALA A 229 -33.72 18.46 -43.10
CA ALA A 229 -32.66 17.46 -42.99
C ALA A 229 -31.27 18.05 -43.24
N THR A 230 -30.25 17.20 -43.13
CA THR A 230 -28.87 17.30 -43.65
C THR A 230 -27.82 17.94 -42.74
N THR A 231 -26.92 17.09 -42.21
CA THR A 231 -25.45 17.25 -42.30
C THR A 231 -24.79 15.96 -41.79
N ALA A 232 -24.70 14.96 -42.67
CA ALA A 232 -23.79 13.83 -42.53
C ALA A 232 -23.10 13.69 -43.88
N ALA A 233 -21.83 14.12 -43.98
CA ALA A 233 -20.84 13.70 -44.99
C ALA A 233 -19.63 14.65 -45.00
N VAL A 234 -18.74 14.61 -44.00
CA VAL A 234 -17.37 15.18 -44.16
C VAL A 234 -16.28 14.36 -43.45
N LEU A 235 -16.56 13.46 -42.50
CA LEU A 235 -15.50 12.85 -41.66
C LEU A 235 -15.19 11.38 -41.97
N ILE A 236 -15.30 10.97 -43.25
CA ILE A 236 -14.79 9.68 -43.75
C ILE A 236 -13.84 9.98 -44.91
N ALA A 237 -12.70 10.60 -44.61
CA ALA A 237 -11.63 10.88 -45.57
C ALA A 237 -10.26 11.09 -44.88
N LEU A 238 -9.99 10.37 -43.79
CA LEU A 238 -8.69 10.43 -43.10
C LEU A 238 -8.21 9.04 -42.62
N GLY A 239 -8.53 8.00 -43.39
CA GLY A 239 -8.13 6.62 -43.11
C GLY A 239 -7.54 5.95 -44.34
N ALA A 240 -6.30 6.31 -44.69
CA ALA A 240 -5.40 5.51 -45.53
C ALA A 240 -4.11 6.31 -45.75
N LEU A 241 -3.04 5.98 -45.01
CA LEU A 241 -1.63 6.18 -45.38
C LEU A 241 -0.75 5.87 -44.17
N PHE A 242 -0.45 4.60 -43.90
CA PHE A 242 0.80 4.15 -43.25
C PHE A 242 1.02 2.66 -43.55
N GLY A 243 1.53 2.37 -44.75
CA GLY A 243 2.18 1.08 -45.09
C GLY A 243 3.59 1.07 -44.49
N HIS A 244 3.94 0.07 -43.69
CA HIS A 244 4.73 -1.12 -44.06
C HIS A 244 6.14 -0.80 -44.58
N ALA A 245 7.13 -0.95 -43.69
CA ALA A 245 8.55 -1.05 -44.02
C ALA A 245 9.15 -2.25 -43.26
N ASP A 246 9.45 -3.32 -44.00
CA ASP A 246 10.24 -4.47 -43.53
C ASP A 246 11.73 -4.14 -43.65
N LEU A 247 12.48 -4.37 -42.56
CA LEU A 247 13.93 -4.28 -42.50
C LEU A 247 14.49 -5.69 -42.29
N ALA A 248 15.06 -6.27 -43.34
CA ALA A 248 15.81 -7.52 -43.28
C ALA A 248 17.17 -7.28 -42.57
N ARG A 249 17.50 -8.12 -41.59
CA ARG A 249 18.82 -8.22 -40.97
C ARG A 249 19.42 -9.60 -41.26
N ALA A 250 20.69 -9.60 -41.65
CA ALA A 250 21.51 -10.80 -41.84
C ALA A 250 22.01 -11.32 -40.48
N ASP A 251 22.06 -12.64 -40.33
CA ASP A 251 22.35 -13.36 -39.08
C ASP A 251 23.65 -14.17 -39.22
N ASP A 252 24.61 -13.93 -38.30
CA ASP A 252 25.98 -14.47 -38.27
C ASP A 252 26.19 -15.34 -37.00
N ALA A 253 25.20 -16.14 -36.60
CA ALA A 253 25.21 -16.91 -35.35
C ALA A 253 26.07 -18.20 -35.40
N LYS A 254 26.84 -18.48 -34.33
CA LYS A 254 27.56 -19.75 -34.08
C LYS A 254 26.84 -20.62 -33.04
N PRO A 255 27.17 -21.93 -32.93
CA PRO A 255 26.58 -22.80 -31.91
C PRO A 255 26.95 -22.34 -30.49
N GLY A 256 25.95 -22.07 -29.65
CA GLY A 256 26.10 -21.50 -28.31
C GLY A 256 25.89 -19.99 -28.24
N ASP A 257 25.97 -19.29 -29.38
CA ASP A 257 25.63 -17.86 -29.45
C ASP A 257 24.16 -17.65 -29.14
N GLU A 258 23.25 -18.57 -29.46
CA GLU A 258 21.82 -18.43 -29.13
C GLU A 258 21.56 -18.37 -27.62
N VAL A 259 22.20 -19.22 -26.82
CA VAL A 259 22.03 -19.22 -25.35
C VAL A 259 22.71 -18.00 -24.74
N ALA A 260 23.89 -17.61 -25.24
CA ALA A 260 24.59 -16.41 -24.81
C ALA A 260 23.84 -15.12 -25.21
N ILE A 261 23.32 -15.04 -26.43
CA ILE A 261 22.49 -13.93 -26.93
C ILE A 261 21.21 -13.85 -26.14
N GLU A 262 20.52 -14.97 -25.85
CA GLU A 262 19.31 -14.97 -25.02
C GLU A 262 19.63 -14.49 -23.60
N ALA A 263 20.72 -14.96 -23.00
CA ALA A 263 21.19 -14.57 -21.66
C ALA A 263 21.63 -13.09 -21.56
N ILE A 264 22.18 -12.52 -22.64
CA ILE A 264 22.57 -11.10 -22.71
C ILE A 264 21.38 -10.20 -23.06
N SER A 265 20.44 -10.68 -23.89
CA SER A 265 19.32 -9.87 -24.42
C SER A 265 18.26 -9.52 -23.37
N LYS A 266 18.15 -10.33 -22.31
CA LYS A 266 17.21 -10.12 -21.20
C LYS A 266 17.88 -10.50 -19.89
N THR A 267 17.69 -9.69 -18.86
CA THR A 267 18.10 -10.02 -17.50
C THR A 267 17.43 -11.32 -17.05
N ARG A 268 18.18 -12.26 -16.48
CA ARG A 268 17.67 -13.55 -15.96
C ARG A 268 18.23 -13.79 -14.57
N ILE A 269 17.52 -14.57 -13.77
CA ILE A 269 18.01 -15.09 -12.49
C ILE A 269 18.54 -16.50 -12.75
N ALA A 270 19.76 -16.79 -12.28
CA ALA A 270 20.33 -18.13 -12.39
C ALA A 270 20.18 -18.91 -11.07
N TYR A 271 20.16 -20.24 -11.15
CA TYR A 271 20.32 -21.13 -10.01
C TYR A 271 21.37 -22.19 -10.27
N VAL A 272 22.15 -22.55 -9.25
CA VAL A 272 23.17 -23.59 -9.36
C VAL A 272 22.51 -24.96 -9.50
N LEU A 273 22.93 -25.73 -10.50
CA LEU A 273 22.57 -27.14 -10.64
C LEU A 273 23.36 -27.96 -9.62
N THR A 274 22.67 -28.46 -8.61
CA THR A 274 23.27 -29.25 -7.51
C THR A 274 23.50 -30.71 -7.89
N GLY A 275 22.76 -31.20 -8.89
CA GLY A 275 22.69 -32.62 -9.22
C GLY A 275 21.71 -33.39 -8.33
N VAL A 276 21.01 -32.72 -7.41
CA VAL A 276 19.91 -33.26 -6.61
C VAL A 276 18.59 -32.88 -7.29
N PRO A 277 17.85 -33.82 -7.92
CA PRO A 277 16.70 -33.47 -8.77
C PRO A 277 15.60 -32.69 -8.05
N GLY A 278 15.37 -32.98 -6.76
CA GLY A 278 14.39 -32.26 -5.95
C GLY A 278 14.75 -30.77 -5.81
N ASP A 279 15.98 -30.49 -5.43
CA ASP A 279 16.46 -29.13 -5.19
C ASP A 279 16.52 -28.32 -6.50
N ASP A 280 16.99 -28.94 -7.58
CA ASP A 280 17.04 -28.31 -8.89
C ASP A 280 15.62 -28.00 -9.42
N SER A 281 14.65 -28.90 -9.17
CA SER A 281 13.25 -28.68 -9.57
C SER A 281 12.57 -27.58 -8.77
N ILE A 282 12.78 -27.54 -7.45
CA ILE A 282 12.22 -26.51 -6.56
C ILE A 282 12.85 -25.15 -6.85
N SER A 283 14.17 -25.11 -7.09
CA SER A 283 14.89 -23.88 -7.45
C SER A 283 14.35 -23.29 -8.75
N ARG A 284 14.13 -24.13 -9.77
CA ARG A 284 13.51 -23.71 -11.03
C ARG A 284 12.11 -23.14 -10.80
N ALA A 285 11.22 -23.91 -10.18
CA ALA A 285 9.83 -23.49 -9.93
C ALA A 285 9.76 -22.22 -9.05
N GLY A 286 10.66 -22.12 -8.07
CA GLY A 286 10.80 -20.97 -7.19
C GLY A 286 11.16 -19.70 -7.95
N LEU A 287 12.21 -19.77 -8.75
CA LEU A 287 12.63 -18.61 -9.55
C LEU A 287 11.63 -18.28 -10.66
N GLU A 288 10.92 -19.26 -11.24
CA GLU A 288 9.83 -19.00 -12.19
C GLU A 288 8.67 -18.25 -11.53
N GLY A 289 8.29 -18.66 -10.32
CA GLY A 289 7.31 -17.95 -9.50
C GLY A 289 7.73 -16.52 -9.16
N LEU A 290 8.99 -16.33 -8.77
CA LEU A 290 9.55 -15.01 -8.52
C LEU A 290 9.56 -14.14 -9.80
N THR A 291 9.97 -14.68 -10.95
CA THR A 291 9.93 -13.98 -12.24
C THR A 291 8.52 -13.54 -12.60
N ARG A 292 7.52 -14.42 -12.42
CA ARG A 292 6.09 -14.07 -12.64
C ARG A 292 5.66 -12.91 -11.74
N PHE A 293 6.04 -12.95 -10.47
CA PHE A 293 5.71 -11.90 -9.51
C PHE A 293 6.43 -10.57 -9.80
N LEU A 294 7.69 -10.62 -10.27
CA LEU A 294 8.43 -9.43 -10.72
C LEU A 294 7.72 -8.74 -11.88
N ILE A 295 7.29 -9.50 -12.90
CA ILE A 295 6.55 -8.98 -14.06
C ILE A 295 5.22 -8.36 -13.62
N GLU A 296 4.52 -8.98 -12.66
CA GLU A 296 3.24 -8.48 -12.17
C GLU A 296 3.37 -7.18 -11.36
N LYS A 297 4.45 -7.03 -10.59
CA LYS A 297 4.60 -5.93 -9.61
C LYS A 297 5.55 -4.82 -10.03
N THR A 298 6.39 -5.04 -11.04
CA THR A 298 7.45 -4.11 -11.44
C THR A 298 7.47 -3.91 -12.95
N ALA A 299 8.24 -2.93 -13.44
CA ALA A 299 8.50 -2.75 -14.86
C ALA A 299 9.64 -3.67 -15.39
N LEU A 300 10.26 -4.46 -14.51
CA LEU A 300 11.28 -5.42 -14.92
C LEU A 300 10.58 -6.65 -15.53
N GLU A 301 11.02 -7.05 -16.73
CA GLU A 301 10.58 -8.27 -17.40
C GLU A 301 11.74 -9.27 -17.54
N PRO A 302 12.10 -10.02 -16.47
CA PRO A 302 13.17 -11.00 -16.56
C PRO A 302 12.81 -12.13 -17.53
N GLY A 303 13.83 -12.70 -18.16
CA GLY A 303 13.70 -13.96 -18.90
C GLY A 303 13.47 -15.16 -17.97
N ALA A 304 13.22 -16.33 -18.57
CA ALA A 304 13.08 -17.59 -17.80
C ALA A 304 14.36 -17.88 -16.98
N PRO A 305 14.26 -18.43 -15.75
CA PRO A 305 15.43 -18.73 -14.93
C PRO A 305 16.37 -19.75 -15.59
N ALA A 306 17.68 -19.56 -15.39
CA ALA A 306 18.70 -20.42 -15.98
C ALA A 306 19.34 -21.34 -14.93
N GLY A 307 19.35 -22.65 -15.18
CA GLY A 307 20.16 -23.58 -14.38
C GLY A 307 21.60 -23.54 -14.86
N VAL A 308 22.56 -23.29 -13.96
CA VAL A 308 23.98 -23.13 -14.30
C VAL A 308 24.86 -24.17 -13.64
N ASP A 309 25.78 -24.75 -14.41
CA ASP A 309 26.92 -25.51 -13.92
C ASP A 309 28.10 -24.57 -13.67
N ILE A 310 28.36 -24.25 -12.40
CA ILE A 310 29.41 -23.32 -11.95
C ILE A 310 30.83 -23.71 -12.42
N SER A 311 31.03 -24.97 -12.84
CA SER A 311 32.32 -25.43 -13.35
C SER A 311 32.55 -25.13 -14.83
N LYS A 312 31.47 -24.92 -15.60
CA LYS A 312 31.51 -24.80 -17.07
C LYS A 312 30.94 -23.48 -17.57
N ASP A 313 29.78 -23.09 -17.07
CA ASP A 313 28.95 -22.04 -17.67
C ASP A 313 29.43 -20.63 -17.33
N GLU A 314 29.21 -19.70 -18.26
CA GLU A 314 29.58 -18.30 -18.08
C GLU A 314 28.65 -17.63 -17.06
N LEU A 315 29.20 -17.21 -15.92
CA LEU A 315 28.43 -16.71 -14.77
C LEU A 315 28.19 -15.20 -14.85
N SER A 316 29.05 -14.46 -15.56
CA SER A 316 29.01 -13.00 -15.64
C SER A 316 27.74 -12.42 -16.28
N PHE A 317 26.92 -13.24 -16.93
CA PHE A 317 25.65 -12.83 -17.53
C PHE A 317 24.51 -12.64 -16.51
N TYR A 318 24.67 -13.14 -15.29
CA TYR A 318 23.60 -13.15 -14.30
C TYR A 318 23.90 -12.16 -13.18
N PRO A 319 23.02 -11.19 -12.87
CA PRO A 319 23.23 -10.31 -11.72
C PRO A 319 23.03 -11.04 -10.38
N LEU A 320 22.24 -12.11 -10.37
CA LEU A 320 21.94 -12.92 -9.19
C LEU A 320 22.00 -14.41 -9.53
N ILE A 321 22.78 -15.15 -8.74
CA ILE A 321 22.81 -16.61 -8.73
C ILE A 321 22.26 -17.10 -7.40
N TYR A 322 21.16 -17.84 -7.44
CA TYR A 322 20.63 -18.59 -6.29
C TYR A 322 21.38 -19.91 -6.14
N TRP A 323 21.89 -20.19 -4.94
CA TRP A 323 22.60 -21.43 -4.66
C TRP A 323 21.96 -22.16 -3.47
N PRO A 324 21.12 -23.19 -3.73
CA PRO A 324 20.63 -24.06 -2.68
C PRO A 324 21.77 -24.93 -2.16
N ILE A 325 22.02 -24.90 -0.85
CA ILE A 325 23.04 -25.72 -0.21
C ILE A 325 22.41 -27.02 0.25
N ASP A 326 22.93 -28.13 -0.27
CA ASP A 326 22.53 -29.47 0.13
C ASP A 326 23.76 -30.34 0.48
N PRO A 327 23.77 -31.02 1.64
CA PRO A 327 24.89 -31.86 2.04
C PRO A 327 25.07 -33.11 1.16
N ALA A 328 24.06 -33.55 0.42
CA ALA A 328 24.16 -34.67 -0.52
C ALA A 328 24.72 -34.26 -1.89
N ALA A 329 24.71 -32.96 -2.23
CA ALA A 329 25.34 -32.46 -3.44
C ALA A 329 26.86 -32.71 -3.42
N PRO A 330 27.53 -32.96 -4.56
CA PRO A 330 28.99 -33.06 -4.62
C PRO A 330 29.67 -31.75 -4.19
N MET A 331 30.80 -31.83 -3.49
CA MET A 331 31.60 -30.64 -3.16
C MET A 331 32.13 -30.01 -4.46
N PRO A 332 31.96 -28.68 -4.67
CA PRO A 332 32.55 -28.00 -5.81
C PRO A 332 34.07 -28.17 -5.86
N SER A 333 34.62 -28.32 -7.07
CA SER A 333 36.08 -28.32 -7.24
C SER A 333 36.67 -26.95 -6.92
N GLN A 334 37.95 -26.90 -6.57
CA GLN A 334 38.64 -25.63 -6.30
C GLN A 334 38.55 -24.65 -7.49
N ALA A 335 38.58 -25.16 -8.72
CA ALA A 335 38.41 -24.36 -9.92
C ALA A 335 36.98 -23.76 -10.03
N ALA A 336 35.94 -24.51 -9.66
CA ALA A 336 34.58 -24.01 -9.63
C ALA A 336 34.38 -22.94 -8.54
N ILE A 337 34.98 -23.13 -7.36
CA ILE A 337 34.96 -22.15 -6.28
C ILE A 337 35.65 -20.85 -6.71
N ALA A 338 36.80 -20.94 -7.36
CA ALA A 338 37.51 -19.77 -7.89
C ALA A 338 36.69 -18.99 -8.94
N ARG A 339 35.85 -19.66 -9.74
CA ARG A 339 34.92 -19.00 -10.68
C ARG A 339 33.84 -18.21 -9.95
N ILE A 340 33.30 -18.76 -8.85
CA ILE A 340 32.31 -18.07 -8.01
C ILE A 340 32.94 -16.88 -7.29
N ASP A 341 34.16 -17.03 -6.78
CA ASP A 341 34.94 -15.92 -6.19
C ASP A 341 35.14 -14.78 -7.20
N ALA A 342 35.58 -15.11 -8.42
CA ALA A 342 35.76 -14.13 -9.48
C ALA A 342 34.43 -13.44 -9.89
N TYR A 343 33.34 -14.20 -9.97
CA TYR A 343 32.00 -13.66 -10.23
C TYR A 343 31.56 -12.64 -9.16
N MET A 344 31.75 -12.97 -7.88
CA MET A 344 31.44 -12.08 -6.76
C MET A 344 32.30 -10.81 -6.79
N GLN A 345 33.60 -10.93 -7.09
CA GLN A 345 34.50 -9.79 -7.21
C GLN A 345 34.18 -8.88 -8.40
N GLN A 346 33.52 -9.40 -9.43
CA GLN A 346 33.11 -8.65 -10.62
C GLN A 346 31.72 -7.98 -10.48
N GLY A 347 31.13 -8.00 -9.28
CA GLY A 347 29.87 -7.33 -8.97
C GLY A 347 28.63 -8.21 -9.14
N GLY A 348 28.80 -9.51 -9.38
CA GLY A 348 27.72 -10.48 -9.29
C GLY A 348 27.40 -10.83 -7.84
N THR A 349 26.14 -11.17 -7.56
CA THR A 349 25.73 -11.60 -6.21
C THR A 349 25.32 -13.06 -6.18
N VAL A 350 25.74 -13.76 -5.13
CA VAL A 350 25.30 -15.13 -4.83
C VAL A 350 24.41 -15.14 -3.60
N LEU A 351 23.21 -15.70 -3.74
CA LEU A 351 22.27 -15.94 -2.65
C LEU A 351 22.34 -17.41 -2.24
N PHE A 352 23.08 -17.68 -1.17
CA PHE A 352 23.19 -19.01 -0.56
C PHE A 352 21.98 -19.28 0.33
N ASP A 353 21.37 -20.44 0.17
CA ASP A 353 20.20 -20.85 0.93
C ASP A 353 20.39 -22.25 1.51
N THR A 354 20.55 -22.34 2.83
CA THR A 354 20.78 -23.62 3.53
C THR A 354 19.48 -24.38 3.80
N ARG A 355 18.31 -23.72 3.69
CA ARG A 355 16.97 -24.33 3.79
C ARG A 355 16.72 -25.17 5.05
N ASP A 356 17.48 -24.93 6.11
CA ASP A 356 17.64 -25.85 7.24
C ASP A 356 17.27 -25.19 8.57
N GLN A 357 16.50 -24.10 8.56
CA GLN A 357 16.13 -23.34 9.77
C GLN A 357 15.49 -24.21 10.88
N PHE A 358 14.83 -25.32 10.54
CA PHE A 358 14.26 -26.27 11.52
C PHE A 358 15.10 -27.55 11.73
N ALA A 359 16.23 -27.71 11.04
CA ALA A 359 17.08 -28.90 11.15
C ALA A 359 18.04 -28.88 12.35
N ASN A 360 18.01 -27.80 13.15
CA ASN A 360 18.74 -27.74 14.41
C ASN A 360 18.16 -28.81 15.36
N GLY A 361 18.95 -29.84 15.64
CA GLY A 361 18.60 -30.92 16.57
C GLY A 361 18.34 -30.39 17.98
N ILE A 362 17.94 -31.29 18.89
CA ILE A 362 17.75 -30.98 20.31
C ILE A 362 19.14 -30.73 20.94
N GLY A 363 19.63 -29.51 20.79
CA GLY A 363 20.91 -29.02 21.32
C GLY A 363 21.20 -27.62 20.79
N ALA A 364 21.34 -26.63 21.68
CA ALA A 364 21.46 -25.21 21.31
C ALA A 364 22.71 -24.83 20.49
N ASP A 365 23.64 -25.78 20.27
CA ASP A 365 24.93 -25.57 19.60
C ASP A 365 25.18 -26.51 18.40
N SER A 366 24.23 -27.35 17.98
CA SER A 366 24.46 -28.24 16.82
C SER A 366 24.33 -27.46 15.51
N THR A 367 25.43 -27.33 14.76
CA THR A 367 25.38 -26.84 13.37
C THR A 367 24.72 -27.92 12.51
N SER A 368 23.80 -27.53 11.64
CA SER A 368 23.17 -28.43 10.66
C SER A 368 24.15 -28.85 9.55
N PRO A 369 23.97 -30.03 8.91
CA PRO A 369 24.85 -30.47 7.82
C PRO A 369 24.91 -29.52 6.62
N ALA A 370 23.82 -28.80 6.31
CA ALA A 370 23.81 -27.82 5.23
C ALA A 370 24.61 -26.55 5.60
N THR A 371 24.55 -26.10 6.86
CA THR A 371 25.40 -25.01 7.34
C THR A 371 26.88 -25.39 7.38
N GLU A 372 27.21 -26.63 7.79
CA GLU A 372 28.59 -27.15 7.70
C GLU A 372 29.08 -27.16 6.25
N ARG A 373 28.26 -27.65 5.32
CA ARG A 373 28.58 -27.63 3.89
C ARG A 373 28.82 -26.22 3.37
N LEU A 374 27.98 -25.25 3.77
CA LEU A 374 28.18 -23.86 3.39
C LEU A 374 29.52 -23.34 3.94
N ARG A 375 29.87 -23.63 5.19
CA ARG A 375 31.17 -23.24 5.78
C ARG A 375 32.35 -23.81 5.00
N ASP A 376 32.28 -25.06 4.55
CA ASP A 376 33.32 -25.68 3.73
C ASP A 376 33.47 -24.97 2.37
N ILE A 377 32.36 -24.52 1.77
CA ILE A 377 32.37 -23.76 0.51
C ILE A 377 32.97 -22.36 0.76
N LEU A 378 32.47 -21.65 1.77
CA LEU A 378 32.90 -20.29 2.12
C LEU A 378 34.37 -20.24 2.58
N GLY A 379 34.89 -21.30 3.21
CA GLY A 379 36.29 -21.39 3.65
C GLY A 379 37.30 -21.36 2.50
N ASN A 380 36.84 -21.55 1.26
CA ASN A 380 37.65 -21.47 0.04
C ASN A 380 37.31 -20.22 -0.81
N LEU A 381 36.47 -19.31 -0.31
CA LEU A 381 36.08 -18.06 -0.96
C LEU A 381 36.62 -16.87 -0.17
N ASN A 382 36.88 -15.75 -0.87
CA ASN A 382 37.24 -14.50 -0.19
C ASN A 382 35.96 -13.78 0.26
N VAL A 383 35.39 -14.23 1.38
CA VAL A 383 34.12 -13.72 1.90
C VAL A 383 34.37 -12.49 2.79
N PRO A 384 33.72 -11.34 2.54
CA PRO A 384 33.83 -10.19 3.42
C PRO A 384 33.17 -10.48 4.79
N PRO A 385 33.42 -9.67 5.83
CA PRO A 385 32.70 -9.78 7.09
C PRO A 385 31.18 -9.74 6.84
N LEU A 386 30.41 -10.54 7.56
CA LEU A 386 28.96 -10.67 7.39
C LEU A 386 28.21 -10.13 8.60
N GLU A 387 27.05 -9.52 8.37
CA GLU A 387 26.10 -9.14 9.41
C GLU A 387 24.65 -9.45 8.99
N PRO A 388 23.73 -9.65 9.95
CA PRO A 388 22.30 -9.68 9.65
C PRO A 388 21.87 -8.35 9.04
N VAL A 389 21.02 -8.36 8.01
CA VAL A 389 20.56 -7.14 7.33
C VAL A 389 20.07 -6.11 8.37
N PRO A 390 20.75 -4.96 8.51
CA PRO A 390 20.34 -3.90 9.43
C PRO A 390 18.97 -3.32 9.05
N SER A 391 18.24 -2.78 10.02
CA SER A 391 16.89 -2.23 9.79
C SER A 391 16.88 -1.04 8.82
N ASP A 392 17.96 -0.27 8.77
CA ASP A 392 18.17 0.89 7.89
C ASP A 392 18.81 0.54 6.54
N HIS A 393 19.22 -0.72 6.35
CA HIS A 393 19.86 -1.22 5.12
C HIS A 393 18.97 -1.00 3.89
N VAL A 394 19.56 -0.72 2.72
CA VAL A 394 18.80 -0.40 1.51
C VAL A 394 17.88 -1.54 1.08
N LEU A 395 18.30 -2.80 1.25
CA LEU A 395 17.47 -4.00 1.03
C LEU A 395 16.08 -3.95 1.69
N THR A 396 15.93 -3.32 2.86
CA THR A 396 14.63 -3.24 3.57
C THR A 396 13.65 -2.31 2.87
N LYS A 397 14.11 -1.51 1.90
CA LYS A 397 13.38 -0.44 1.21
C LYS A 397 13.72 -0.32 -0.28
N SER A 398 14.30 -1.35 -0.89
CA SER A 398 14.66 -1.36 -2.32
C SER A 398 13.44 -1.24 -3.23
N PHE A 399 12.34 -1.92 -2.90
CA PHE A 399 11.06 -1.78 -3.60
C PHE A 399 9.88 -1.74 -2.61
N PHE A 400 9.69 -2.81 -1.85
CA PHE A 400 8.79 -2.89 -0.72
C PHE A 400 9.51 -2.47 0.57
N ILE A 401 8.73 -2.01 1.56
CA ILE A 401 9.21 -1.82 2.93
C ILE A 401 9.04 -3.16 3.67
N LEU A 402 10.16 -3.79 4.03
CA LEU A 402 10.20 -5.10 4.68
C LEU A 402 11.13 -5.04 5.90
N PRO A 403 10.62 -5.29 7.11
CA PRO A 403 11.47 -5.32 8.31
C PRO A 403 12.28 -6.63 8.43
N GLU A 404 11.86 -7.67 7.72
CA GLU A 404 12.45 -9.01 7.77
C GLU A 404 12.29 -9.70 6.39
N PHE A 405 13.05 -10.78 6.19
CA PHE A 405 13.13 -11.49 4.90
C PHE A 405 12.77 -12.97 5.08
N PRO A 406 11.49 -13.30 5.33
CA PRO A 406 11.05 -14.68 5.49
C PRO A 406 11.02 -15.39 4.13
N GLY A 407 11.24 -16.69 4.13
CA GLY A 407 11.04 -17.60 3.02
C GLY A 407 9.91 -18.58 3.35
N ARG A 408 10.10 -19.87 3.03
CA ARG A 408 9.22 -20.92 3.53
C ARG A 408 9.24 -20.96 5.06
N PHE A 409 10.33 -20.47 5.64
CA PHE A 409 10.54 -20.29 7.07
C PHE A 409 10.79 -18.82 7.44
N ALA A 410 10.66 -18.46 8.72
CA ALA A 410 10.81 -17.07 9.18
C ALA A 410 11.77 -16.89 10.36
N GLY A 411 12.50 -17.92 10.78
CA GLY A 411 13.31 -17.87 12.01
C GLY A 411 14.80 -17.59 11.83
N SER A 412 15.29 -17.37 10.61
CA SER A 412 16.68 -16.97 10.36
C SER A 412 16.74 -15.58 9.73
N PRO A 413 17.66 -14.69 10.14
CA PRO A 413 17.86 -13.44 9.42
C PRO A 413 18.48 -13.70 8.03
N LEU A 414 18.29 -12.74 7.12
CA LEU A 414 19.10 -12.65 5.91
C LEU A 414 20.44 -12.01 6.31
N TRP A 415 21.55 -12.64 5.95
CA TRP A 415 22.90 -12.12 6.16
C TRP A 415 23.42 -11.49 4.87
N VAL A 416 24.15 -10.38 5.03
CA VAL A 416 24.80 -9.62 3.95
C VAL A 416 26.22 -9.26 4.37
N GLU A 417 27.00 -8.77 3.42
CA GLU A 417 28.26 -8.07 3.73
C GLU A 417 28.03 -6.96 4.75
N ALA A 418 28.90 -6.91 5.76
CA ALA A 418 28.85 -5.93 6.81
C ALA A 418 29.24 -4.53 6.30
N SER A 419 28.43 -3.54 6.64
CA SER A 419 28.74 -2.15 6.35
C SER A 419 29.84 -1.64 7.30
N LEU A 420 31.09 -1.65 6.86
CA LEU A 420 32.19 -1.01 7.60
C LEU A 420 31.93 0.51 7.71
N ASP A 421 31.68 1.00 8.93
CA ASP A 421 31.50 2.40 9.36
C ASP A 421 30.49 3.25 8.54
N ALA A 422 29.21 3.17 8.92
CA ALA A 422 28.22 4.19 8.54
C ALA A 422 28.54 5.61 9.07
N SER A 423 29.52 5.75 9.97
CA SER A 423 29.91 6.99 10.65
C SER A 423 31.08 7.75 9.99
N ASN A 424 31.88 7.12 9.13
CA ASN A 424 33.08 7.72 8.54
C ASN A 424 33.04 7.74 7.01
N ALA A 425 32.39 8.76 6.44
CA ALA A 425 32.30 8.96 4.98
C ALA A 425 33.68 9.16 4.29
N GLU A 426 34.72 9.54 5.04
CA GLU A 426 36.08 9.77 4.51
C GLU A 426 36.87 8.48 4.24
N ASN A 427 36.44 7.34 4.80
CA ASN A 427 37.13 6.05 4.69
C ASN A 427 36.32 5.00 3.91
N ARG A 428 35.42 5.43 3.02
CA ARG A 428 34.70 4.50 2.12
C ARG A 428 35.71 3.96 1.09
N PRO A 429 36.11 2.68 1.13
CA PRO A 429 36.95 2.11 0.08
C PRO A 429 36.21 2.24 -1.26
N VAL A 430 36.92 2.46 -2.35
CA VAL A 430 36.34 2.39 -3.69
C VAL A 430 35.82 0.97 -3.88
N ARG A 431 34.49 0.83 -3.88
CA ARG A 431 33.79 -0.46 -3.91
C ARG A 431 33.80 -1.03 -5.32
N THR A 432 33.91 -2.35 -5.43
CA THR A 432 33.63 -3.10 -6.65
C THR A 432 32.16 -3.50 -6.58
N GLY A 433 31.31 -3.04 -7.52
CA GLY A 433 29.85 -3.10 -7.38
C GLY A 433 29.31 -1.91 -6.58
N ASP A 434 28.24 -1.29 -7.08
CA ASP A 434 27.68 0.01 -6.66
C ASP A 434 27.08 0.04 -5.23
N GLY A 435 27.83 -0.42 -4.22
CA GLY A 435 27.36 -0.63 -2.85
C GLY A 435 26.41 -1.83 -2.69
N VAL A 436 26.45 -2.78 -3.63
CA VAL A 436 25.67 -4.01 -3.62
C VAL A 436 26.45 -5.12 -2.92
N SER A 437 25.80 -5.86 -2.01
CA SER A 437 26.43 -6.99 -1.34
C SER A 437 26.65 -8.16 -2.32
N PRO A 438 27.90 -8.65 -2.50
CA PRO A 438 28.21 -9.74 -3.41
C PRO A 438 27.75 -11.10 -2.88
N ILE A 439 27.37 -11.17 -1.61
CA ILE A 439 26.96 -12.40 -0.93
C ILE A 439 25.73 -12.15 -0.07
N MET A 440 24.76 -13.05 -0.16
CA MET A 440 23.63 -13.13 0.74
C MET A 440 23.48 -14.55 1.25
N ILE A 441 23.17 -14.72 2.53
CA ILE A 441 22.96 -16.05 3.12
C ILE A 441 21.64 -16.07 3.88
N THR A 442 20.83 -17.10 3.64
CA THR A 442 19.61 -17.37 4.38
C THR A 442 19.49 -18.85 4.72
N ALA A 443 18.70 -19.15 5.74
CA ALA A 443 18.23 -20.52 6.03
C ALA A 443 16.72 -20.68 5.78
N ASN A 444 16.07 -19.64 5.24
CA ASN A 444 14.62 -19.54 5.23
C ASN A 444 13.95 -20.27 4.06
N ASP A 445 14.71 -20.91 3.15
CA ASP A 445 14.18 -21.61 1.97
C ASP A 445 13.31 -20.68 1.10
N PHE A 446 13.97 -19.74 0.43
CA PHE A 446 13.31 -18.77 -0.44
C PHE A 446 12.68 -19.44 -1.66
N ALA A 447 13.43 -20.31 -2.35
CA ALA A 447 12.91 -21.01 -3.51
C ALA A 447 11.64 -21.81 -3.18
N GLY A 448 11.60 -22.48 -2.03
CA GLY A 448 10.40 -23.19 -1.57
C GLY A 448 9.20 -22.28 -1.31
N ALA A 449 9.41 -21.04 -0.86
CA ALA A 449 8.33 -20.06 -0.73
C ALA A 449 7.87 -19.47 -2.06
N TRP A 450 8.77 -19.33 -3.03
CA TRP A 450 8.45 -18.76 -4.34
C TRP A 450 7.85 -19.80 -5.30
N ALA A 451 8.07 -21.09 -5.02
CA ALA A 451 7.69 -22.17 -5.91
C ALA A 451 6.17 -22.29 -6.06
N VAL A 452 5.70 -22.15 -7.30
CA VAL A 452 4.29 -22.26 -7.71
C VAL A 452 4.17 -23.21 -8.90
N ASP A 453 2.99 -23.79 -9.09
CA ASP A 453 2.66 -24.59 -10.26
C ASP A 453 2.25 -23.71 -11.47
N GLU A 454 1.80 -24.37 -12.54
CA GLU A 454 1.29 -23.69 -13.74
C GLU A 454 0.04 -22.83 -13.45
N ASN A 455 -0.81 -23.26 -12.50
CA ASN A 455 -2.01 -22.54 -12.08
C ASN A 455 -1.70 -21.36 -11.15
N GLY A 456 -0.47 -21.27 -10.63
CA GLY A 456 -0.05 -20.26 -9.65
C GLY A 456 -0.25 -20.70 -8.20
N ASP A 457 -0.61 -21.96 -7.96
CA ASP A 457 -0.78 -22.52 -6.63
C ASP A 457 0.59 -22.85 -6.01
N PRO A 458 0.82 -22.58 -4.70
CA PRO A 458 2.09 -22.89 -4.06
C PRO A 458 2.43 -24.38 -4.04
N LEU A 459 3.65 -24.76 -4.43
CA LEU A 459 4.11 -26.16 -4.41
C LEU A 459 4.40 -26.69 -2.99
N LEU A 460 4.86 -25.81 -2.09
CA LEU A 460 5.30 -26.16 -0.74
C LEU A 460 4.62 -25.23 0.26
N PRO A 461 4.10 -25.70 1.41
CA PRO A 461 3.53 -24.83 2.44
C PRO A 461 4.63 -24.05 3.17
N THR A 462 4.32 -22.84 3.65
CA THR A 462 5.19 -22.16 4.64
C THR A 462 5.08 -22.87 5.98
N VAL A 463 6.08 -22.68 6.84
CA VAL A 463 6.09 -23.20 8.21
C VAL A 463 6.35 -22.05 9.20
N PRO A 464 5.36 -21.70 10.05
CA PRO A 464 3.98 -22.20 10.03
C PRO A 464 3.22 -21.79 8.75
N ALA A 465 2.08 -22.43 8.49
CA ALA A 465 1.24 -22.09 7.35
C ALA A 465 0.69 -20.66 7.50
N ASP A 466 1.19 -19.74 6.70
CA ASP A 466 0.82 -18.32 6.71
C ASP A 466 0.90 -17.76 5.28
N PRO A 467 -0.24 -17.46 4.65
CA PRO A 467 -0.26 -16.82 3.34
C PRO A 467 0.50 -15.48 3.29
N MET A 468 0.51 -14.71 4.39
CA MET A 468 1.22 -13.44 4.44
C MET A 468 2.73 -13.60 4.44
N GLN A 469 3.25 -14.62 5.13
CA GLN A 469 4.67 -14.97 5.09
C GLN A 469 5.13 -15.23 3.65
N ARG A 470 4.34 -15.96 2.85
CA ARG A 470 4.67 -16.20 1.43
C ARG A 470 4.69 -14.91 0.62
N VAL A 471 3.72 -14.02 0.84
CA VAL A 471 3.70 -12.70 0.19
C VAL A 471 4.97 -11.93 0.56
N TYR A 472 5.41 -11.98 1.82
CA TYR A 472 6.64 -11.32 2.25
C TYR A 472 7.89 -11.97 1.65
N ALA A 473 7.90 -13.29 1.48
CA ALA A 473 8.96 -13.98 0.75
C ALA A 473 9.07 -13.51 -0.70
N LEU A 474 7.95 -13.43 -1.44
CA LEU A 474 7.95 -12.92 -2.81
C LEU A 474 8.43 -11.46 -2.86
N ARG A 475 7.99 -10.62 -1.92
CA ARG A 475 8.47 -9.23 -1.78
C ARG A 475 9.96 -9.16 -1.46
N ALA A 476 10.49 -10.08 -0.65
CA ALA A 476 11.91 -10.18 -0.35
C ALA A 476 12.70 -10.47 -1.64
N GLY A 477 12.25 -11.41 -2.47
CA GLY A 477 12.84 -11.67 -3.79
C GLY A 477 12.84 -10.44 -4.70
N VAL A 478 11.74 -9.67 -4.72
CA VAL A 478 11.69 -8.40 -5.46
C VAL A 478 12.69 -7.38 -4.91
N ASN A 479 12.76 -7.21 -3.58
CA ASN A 479 13.72 -6.29 -2.98
C ASN A 479 15.18 -6.68 -3.29
N ILE A 480 15.50 -7.98 -3.25
CA ILE A 480 16.83 -8.50 -3.61
C ILE A 480 17.13 -8.13 -5.07
N MET A 481 16.23 -8.47 -6.01
CA MET A 481 16.45 -8.17 -7.43
C MET A 481 16.58 -6.67 -7.71
N MET A 482 15.72 -5.85 -7.10
CA MET A 482 15.79 -4.40 -7.28
C MET A 482 17.07 -3.82 -6.66
N TYR A 483 17.51 -4.34 -5.51
CA TYR A 483 18.80 -3.96 -4.93
C TYR A 483 19.97 -4.30 -5.85
N MET A 484 19.96 -5.47 -6.49
CA MET A 484 21.02 -5.88 -7.43
C MET A 484 21.08 -4.96 -8.65
N LEU A 485 19.92 -4.60 -9.20
CA LEU A 485 19.85 -3.87 -10.46
C LEU A 485 19.99 -2.35 -10.30
N THR A 486 19.68 -1.81 -9.12
CA THR A 486 19.64 -0.35 -8.89
C THR A 486 20.71 0.14 -7.93
N GLY A 487 21.52 -0.77 -7.37
CA GLY A 487 22.62 -0.42 -6.49
C GLY A 487 22.17 0.32 -5.24
N ASN A 488 23.00 1.29 -4.84
CA ASN A 488 22.84 2.04 -3.61
C ASN A 488 22.19 3.43 -3.82
N TYR A 489 21.58 3.69 -4.99
CA TYR A 489 21.09 5.02 -5.37
C TYR A 489 20.16 5.68 -4.32
N LYS A 490 19.37 4.87 -3.60
CA LYS A 490 18.45 5.36 -2.55
C LYS A 490 19.16 5.90 -1.31
N SER A 491 20.32 5.36 -0.93
CA SER A 491 21.09 5.96 0.16
C SER A 491 21.90 7.16 -0.32
N ASP A 492 22.33 7.18 -1.59
CA ASP A 492 23.06 8.30 -2.16
C ASP A 492 22.17 9.55 -2.31
N GLN A 493 20.88 9.40 -2.64
CA GLN A 493 19.93 10.52 -2.71
C GLN A 493 19.76 11.26 -1.37
N VAL A 494 19.88 10.58 -0.23
CA VAL A 494 19.77 11.21 1.09
C VAL A 494 20.97 12.12 1.39
N HIS A 495 22.13 11.86 0.77
CA HIS A 495 23.35 12.64 0.95
C HIS A 495 23.52 13.80 -0.05
N VAL A 496 22.72 13.85 -1.11
CA VAL A 496 22.79 14.91 -2.15
C VAL A 496 22.71 16.33 -1.57
N PRO A 497 21.82 16.67 -0.61
CA PRO A 497 21.78 18.01 -0.04
C PRO A 497 23.11 18.43 0.63
N ILE A 498 23.74 17.51 1.37
CA ILE A 498 25.02 17.75 2.07
C ILE A 498 26.18 17.89 1.07
N LEU A 499 26.16 17.13 -0.03
CA LEU A 499 27.17 17.20 -1.09
C LEU A 499 27.06 18.50 -1.90
N LEU A 500 25.85 18.98 -2.17
CA LEU A 500 25.61 20.26 -2.84
C LEU A 500 26.03 21.46 -1.97
N GLU A 501 25.83 21.38 -0.66
CA GLU A 501 26.26 22.41 0.30
C GLU A 501 27.78 22.53 0.37
N ARG A 502 28.51 21.43 0.19
CA ARG A 502 29.98 21.39 0.15
C ARG A 502 30.60 21.82 -1.19
N LEU A 503 29.89 21.61 -2.31
CA LEU A 503 30.33 22.08 -3.64
C LEU A 503 30.00 23.57 -3.88
N GLY A 504 29.11 24.14 -3.06
CA GLY A 504 28.77 25.56 -3.05
C GLY A 504 29.66 26.43 -2.15
N GLN A 505 30.64 25.82 -1.46
CA GLN A 505 31.75 26.50 -0.76
C GLN A 505 33.04 26.33 -1.57
#